data_AF-A0A7J6B5M9-F1
#
_entry.id   AF-A0A7J6B5M9-F1
#
_cell.length_a   1.000
_cell.length_b   1.000
_cell.length_c   1.000
_cell.angle_alpha   90.00
_cell.angle_beta   90.00
_cell.angle_gamma   90.00
#
_symmetry.space_group_name_H-M   'P 1'
#
loop_
_entity.id
_entity.type
_entity.pdbx_description
1 polymer ?
#
loop_
_entity_poly.entity_id
_entity_poly.type
_entity_poly.pdbx_seq_one_letter_code
_entity_poly.pdbx_strand_id
1 'polypeptide(L)'
;MILEGNGQMFTSREPGCPEQPIQVYVQNPQQHETLELALKEDILRCEKWLEVVLEQEKQMRMLKSCHTVQEVFAKQKSIYPGLTYQRIPLTDCCAPKEEFFDQLLEAMKCSLGEDPSSAFIFNCSDGKDRTTTAMVIATLTLWHFNGFPDCVDDEIVSVPDAKYTKGEFEVVMQVVRLLPDGHRMKREVDMALDMVSETMTPMHYHLREIIICSYKQIKTAKSDAELQQLRLRSLQYLERYIYFILFNSYLHLEKKDSWRRPFSLWMHQVAARAGIYDFLNQLGFPEFEAPKCCPLARLRYRWRQYNAYLLPIRGELI
;
A
#
# COMPACT_ATOMS: atom_id res chain seq x y z
N MET A 1 -10.97 -11.51 -3.43
CA MET A 1 -12.24 -10.87 -3.84
C MET A 1 -13.10 -10.71 -2.61
N ILE A 2 -13.90 -9.64 -2.52
CA ILE A 2 -14.72 -9.32 -1.34
C ILE A 2 -16.18 -9.23 -1.77
N LEU A 3 -17.08 -9.86 -1.01
CA LEU A 3 -18.52 -9.84 -1.26
C LEU A 3 -19.28 -9.71 0.05
N GLU A 4 -20.48 -9.14 -0.02
CA GLU A 4 -21.44 -9.15 1.08
C GLU A 4 -22.40 -10.33 0.87
N GLY A 5 -22.56 -11.20 1.86
CA GLY A 5 -23.54 -12.28 1.84
C GLY A 5 -24.37 -12.32 3.13
N ASN A 6 -25.70 -12.37 3.01
CA ASN A 6 -26.64 -12.45 4.14
C ASN A 6 -26.39 -11.40 5.26
N GLY A 7 -25.96 -10.20 4.90
CA GLY A 7 -25.62 -9.09 5.79
C GLY A 7 -24.18 -9.05 6.31
N GLN A 8 -23.29 -9.94 5.85
CA GLN A 8 -21.91 -10.05 6.34
C GLN A 8 -20.87 -9.97 5.21
N MET A 9 -19.72 -9.36 5.49
CA MET A 9 -18.63 -9.25 4.52
C MET A 9 -17.75 -10.50 4.53
N PHE A 10 -17.56 -11.11 3.37
CA PHE A 10 -16.71 -12.28 3.16
C PHE A 10 -15.58 -11.98 2.18
N THR A 11 -14.45 -12.65 2.37
CA THR A 11 -13.29 -12.59 1.47
C THR A 11 -12.89 -14.00 1.08
N SER A 12 -12.61 -14.24 -0.21
CA SER A 12 -12.15 -15.55 -0.69
C SER A 12 -10.79 -15.92 -0.09
N ARG A 13 -10.67 -17.13 0.46
CA ARG A 13 -9.47 -17.68 1.12
C ARG A 13 -9.05 -19.00 0.46
N GLU A 14 -7.77 -19.33 0.56
CA GLU A 14 -7.22 -20.59 0.04
C GLU A 14 -7.84 -21.78 0.79
N PRO A 15 -8.39 -22.80 0.11
CA PRO A 15 -9.07 -23.93 0.76
C PRO A 15 -8.17 -24.70 1.75
N GLY A 16 -6.87 -24.83 1.42
CA GLY A 16 -5.89 -25.53 2.27
C GLY A 16 -5.27 -24.65 3.36
N CYS A 17 -5.49 -23.34 3.32
CA CYS A 17 -4.95 -22.38 4.28
C CYS A 17 -5.92 -21.20 4.45
N PRO A 18 -6.97 -21.33 5.29
CA PRO A 18 -8.00 -20.31 5.43
C PRO A 18 -7.47 -18.94 5.89
N GLU A 19 -6.30 -18.92 6.54
CA GLU A 19 -5.60 -17.69 6.94
C GLU A 19 -5.07 -16.90 5.72
N GLN A 20 -4.81 -17.58 4.60
CA GLN A 20 -4.26 -16.98 3.40
C GLN A 20 -5.39 -16.54 2.44
N PRO A 21 -5.48 -15.24 2.12
CA PRO A 21 -6.43 -14.77 1.12
C PRO A 21 -5.99 -15.20 -0.27
N ILE A 22 -6.98 -15.53 -1.12
CA ILE A 22 -6.72 -15.78 -2.54
C ILE A 22 -6.25 -14.47 -3.18
N GLN A 23 -5.00 -14.45 -3.62
CA GLN A 23 -4.44 -13.28 -4.28
C GLN A 23 -4.97 -13.19 -5.71
N VAL A 24 -5.68 -12.10 -5.97
CA VAL A 24 -6.18 -11.77 -7.31
C VAL A 24 -5.40 -10.57 -7.81
N TYR A 25 -4.61 -10.78 -8.86
CA TYR A 25 -3.89 -9.72 -9.51
C TYR A 25 -4.82 -9.02 -10.51
N VAL A 26 -5.12 -7.75 -10.26
CA VAL A 26 -5.79 -6.89 -11.23
C VAL A 26 -4.89 -5.72 -11.61
N GLN A 27 -4.99 -5.30 -12.86
CA GLN A 27 -4.29 -4.12 -13.35
C GLN A 27 -5.16 -2.86 -13.27
N ASN A 28 -6.49 -3.03 -13.25
CA ASN A 28 -7.43 -1.92 -13.18
C ASN A 28 -8.61 -2.24 -12.24
N PRO A 29 -9.33 -1.20 -11.73
CA PRO A 29 -10.49 -1.39 -10.89
C PRO A 29 -11.62 -2.20 -11.56
N GLN A 30 -11.82 -2.03 -12.86
CA GLN A 30 -12.91 -2.68 -13.61
C GLN A 30 -12.76 -4.22 -13.66
N GLN A 31 -11.54 -4.72 -13.73
CA GLN A 31 -11.24 -6.16 -13.62
C GLN A 31 -11.64 -6.68 -12.24
N HIS A 32 -11.40 -5.91 -11.19
CA HIS A 32 -11.82 -6.29 -9.83
C HIS A 32 -13.34 -6.38 -9.73
N GLU A 33 -14.06 -5.41 -10.28
CA GLU A 33 -15.53 -5.38 -10.31
C GLU A 33 -16.09 -6.55 -11.12
N THR A 34 -15.51 -6.85 -12.28
CA THR A 34 -15.92 -7.97 -13.14
C THR A 34 -15.76 -9.32 -12.44
N LEU A 35 -14.64 -9.52 -11.74
CA LEU A 35 -14.37 -10.76 -11.01
C LEU A 35 -15.29 -10.93 -9.80
N GLU A 36 -15.61 -9.84 -9.09
CA GLU A 36 -16.57 -9.89 -7.99
C GLU A 36 -18.00 -10.14 -8.47
N LEU A 37 -18.38 -9.55 -9.60
CA LEU A 37 -19.67 -9.81 -10.23
C LEU A 37 -19.79 -11.29 -10.64
N ALA A 38 -18.78 -11.83 -11.31
CA ALA A 38 -18.75 -13.25 -11.70
C ALA A 38 -18.82 -14.17 -10.48
N LEU A 39 -18.05 -13.89 -9.42
CA LEU A 39 -18.09 -14.67 -8.18
C LEU A 39 -19.47 -14.60 -7.51
N LYS A 40 -20.10 -13.42 -7.49
CA LYS A 40 -21.47 -13.24 -6.99
C LYS A 40 -22.45 -14.12 -7.76
N GLU A 41 -22.41 -14.08 -9.09
CA GLU A 41 -23.30 -14.86 -9.96
C GLU A 41 -23.11 -16.36 -9.74
N ASP A 42 -21.86 -16.82 -9.61
CA ASP A 42 -21.54 -18.22 -9.36
C ASP A 42 -22.07 -18.68 -7.99
N ILE A 43 -21.89 -17.89 -6.93
CA ILE A 43 -22.41 -18.19 -5.58
C ILE A 43 -23.93 -18.33 -5.60
N LEU A 44 -24.63 -17.38 -6.23
CA LEU A 44 -26.09 -17.39 -6.30
C LEU A 44 -26.62 -18.53 -7.18
N ARG A 45 -25.90 -18.89 -8.25
CA ARG A 45 -26.29 -19.99 -9.15
C ARG A 45 -26.07 -21.36 -8.51
N CYS A 46 -25.02 -21.53 -7.70
CA CYS A 46 -24.67 -22.83 -7.14
C CYS A 46 -25.64 -23.30 -6.05
N GLU A 47 -26.26 -22.37 -5.29
CA GLU A 47 -27.13 -22.68 -4.14
C GLU A 47 -26.53 -23.72 -3.17
N LYS A 48 -25.19 -23.75 -3.08
CA LYS A 48 -24.46 -24.71 -2.24
C LYS A 48 -24.24 -24.16 -0.83
N TRP A 49 -24.03 -25.09 0.09
CA TRP A 49 -23.46 -24.77 1.40
C TRP A 49 -21.97 -24.51 1.25
N LEU A 50 -21.53 -23.29 1.56
CA LEU A 50 -20.14 -22.88 1.49
C LEU A 50 -19.51 -22.93 2.87
N GLU A 51 -18.26 -23.42 2.96
CA GLU A 51 -17.46 -23.29 4.18
C GLU A 51 -17.05 -21.82 4.35
N VAL A 52 -17.45 -21.20 5.46
CA VAL A 52 -17.05 -19.85 5.85
C VAL A 52 -16.37 -19.90 7.21
N VAL A 53 -15.40 -19.00 7.41
CA VAL A 53 -14.73 -18.83 8.71
C VAL A 53 -15.22 -17.52 9.33
N LEU A 54 -15.89 -17.62 10.46
CA LEU A 54 -16.38 -16.48 11.25
C LEU A 54 -15.86 -16.64 12.67
N GLU A 55 -15.29 -15.59 13.24
CA GLU A 55 -14.77 -15.61 14.62
C GLU A 55 -13.83 -16.79 14.91
N GLN A 56 -13.03 -17.20 13.91
CA GLN A 56 -12.11 -18.36 13.94
C GLN A 56 -12.78 -19.74 13.95
N GLU A 57 -14.10 -19.81 13.82
CA GLU A 57 -14.84 -21.07 13.68
C GLU A 57 -15.26 -21.34 12.24
N LYS A 58 -15.16 -22.61 11.83
CA LYS A 58 -15.65 -23.09 10.54
C LYS A 58 -17.16 -23.33 10.62
N GLN A 59 -17.91 -22.71 9.72
CA GLN A 59 -19.35 -22.85 9.63
C GLN A 59 -19.74 -23.11 8.17
N MET A 60 -20.69 -24.00 7.94
CA MET A 60 -21.31 -24.14 6.62
C MET A 60 -22.46 -23.13 6.52
N ARG A 61 -22.46 -22.28 5.50
CA ARG A 61 -23.53 -21.31 5.25
C ARG A 61 -23.97 -21.30 3.81
N MET A 62 -25.27 -21.22 3.61
CA MET A 62 -25.88 -20.96 2.30
C MET A 62 -26.17 -19.47 2.16
N LEU A 63 -25.56 -18.84 1.16
CA LEU A 63 -25.73 -17.41 0.88
C LEU A 63 -26.96 -17.21 -0.01
N LYS A 64 -28.08 -16.77 0.59
CA LYS A 64 -29.34 -16.51 -0.13
C LYS A 64 -29.34 -15.16 -0.83
N SER A 65 -28.56 -14.23 -0.30
CA SER A 65 -28.32 -12.91 -0.87
C SER A 65 -26.82 -12.70 -0.97
N CYS A 66 -26.39 -12.07 -2.07
CA CYS A 66 -25.00 -11.78 -2.33
C CYS A 66 -24.90 -10.46 -3.11
N HIS A 67 -24.08 -9.53 -2.64
CA HIS A 67 -23.86 -8.23 -3.27
C HIS A 67 -22.38 -7.92 -3.41
N THR A 68 -22.03 -7.21 -4.47
CA THR A 68 -20.66 -6.68 -4.61
C THR A 68 -20.46 -5.49 -3.68
N VAL A 69 -19.20 -5.16 -3.37
CA VAL A 69 -18.89 -4.00 -2.53
C VAL A 69 -19.46 -2.72 -3.15
N GLN A 70 -19.37 -2.58 -4.47
CA GLN A 70 -19.92 -1.44 -5.22
C GLN A 70 -21.44 -1.33 -5.06
N GLU A 71 -22.18 -2.45 -5.11
CA GLU A 71 -23.63 -2.46 -4.88
C GLU A 71 -23.99 -2.07 -3.44
N VAL A 72 -23.22 -2.54 -2.45
CA VAL A 72 -23.42 -2.17 -1.05
C VAL A 72 -23.25 -0.66 -0.89
N PHE A 73 -22.19 -0.08 -1.42
CA PHE A 73 -21.97 1.37 -1.34
C PHE A 73 -22.96 2.18 -2.18
N ALA A 74 -23.44 1.66 -3.31
CA ALA A 74 -24.51 2.30 -4.08
C ALA A 74 -25.82 2.39 -3.26
N LYS A 75 -26.15 1.34 -2.50
CA LYS A 75 -27.28 1.39 -1.54
C LYS A 75 -27.02 2.40 -0.43
N GLN A 76 -25.82 2.44 0.15
CA GLN A 76 -25.48 3.41 1.21
C GLN A 76 -25.53 4.86 0.71
N LYS A 77 -25.15 5.11 -0.55
CA LYS A 77 -25.22 6.44 -1.17
C LYS A 77 -26.66 6.99 -1.25
N SER A 78 -27.66 6.10 -1.36
CA SER A 78 -29.07 6.53 -1.31
C SER A 78 -29.50 7.05 0.07
N ILE A 79 -28.84 6.58 1.14
CA ILE A 79 -29.08 7.00 2.53
C ILE A 79 -28.20 8.22 2.87
N TYR A 80 -26.97 8.24 2.37
CA TYR A 80 -25.97 9.28 2.60
C TYR A 80 -25.50 9.87 1.26
N PRO A 81 -26.16 10.92 0.74
CA PRO A 81 -25.87 11.46 -0.59
C PRO A 81 -24.43 11.94 -0.79
N GLY A 82 -23.77 12.39 0.28
CA GLY A 82 -22.36 12.82 0.26
C GLY A 82 -21.34 11.67 0.27
N LEU A 83 -21.77 10.42 0.40
CA LEU A 83 -20.87 9.27 0.38
C LEU A 83 -20.49 8.91 -1.06
N THR A 84 -19.20 9.02 -1.37
CA THR A 84 -18.63 8.56 -2.64
C THR A 84 -17.71 7.37 -2.37
N TYR A 85 -17.98 6.27 -3.06
CA TYR A 85 -17.14 5.07 -3.02
C TYR A 85 -16.21 5.04 -4.22
N GLN A 86 -14.93 4.78 -3.96
CA GLN A 86 -13.93 4.52 -4.99
C GLN A 86 -13.08 3.32 -4.61
N ARG A 87 -12.69 2.55 -5.62
CA ARG A 87 -11.85 1.38 -5.46
C ARG A 87 -10.53 1.56 -6.22
N ILE A 88 -9.43 1.61 -5.47
CA ILE A 88 -8.09 1.74 -6.02
C ILE A 88 -7.29 0.47 -5.66
N PRO A 89 -6.94 -0.39 -6.65
CA PRO A 89 -6.19 -1.61 -6.39
C PRO A 89 -4.78 -1.32 -5.85
N LEU A 90 -4.47 -1.88 -4.68
CA LEU A 90 -3.12 -1.89 -4.11
C LEU A 90 -2.81 -3.30 -3.59
N THR A 91 -1.68 -3.85 -4.02
CA THR A 91 -1.23 -5.19 -3.60
C THR A 91 -0.61 -5.14 -2.20
N ASP A 92 -0.93 -6.12 -1.36
CA ASP A 92 -0.42 -6.23 0.01
C ASP A 92 1.12 -6.28 0.06
N CYS A 93 1.71 -5.63 1.07
CA CYS A 93 3.16 -5.62 1.33
C CYS A 93 4.05 -5.07 0.20
N CYS A 94 3.49 -4.53 -0.89
CA CYS A 94 4.24 -4.07 -2.05
C CYS A 94 4.57 -2.57 -1.96
N ALA A 95 5.65 -2.14 -2.62
CA ALA A 95 5.76 -0.74 -2.99
C ALA A 95 4.62 -0.38 -3.96
N PRO A 96 3.87 0.72 -3.73
CA PRO A 96 2.81 1.13 -4.64
C PRO A 96 3.38 1.42 -6.01
N LYS A 97 2.66 1.02 -7.06
CA LYS A 97 3.01 1.45 -8.41
C LYS A 97 2.75 2.95 -8.55
N GLU A 98 3.44 3.58 -9.48
CA GLU A 98 3.33 5.03 -9.71
C GLU A 98 1.89 5.46 -10.05
N GLU A 99 1.14 4.63 -10.79
CA GLU A 99 -0.26 4.92 -11.16
C GLU A 99 -1.21 4.91 -9.95
N PHE A 100 -0.84 4.28 -8.84
CA PHE A 100 -1.62 4.32 -7.61
C PHE A 100 -1.62 5.73 -7.01
N PHE A 101 -0.46 6.40 -7.00
CA PHE A 101 -0.35 7.78 -6.53
C PHE A 101 -1.17 8.73 -7.41
N ASP A 102 -1.16 8.53 -8.73
CA ASP A 102 -1.95 9.33 -9.66
C ASP A 102 -3.45 9.21 -9.38
N GLN A 103 -3.96 7.97 -9.28
CA GLN A 103 -5.37 7.71 -9.02
C GLN A 103 -5.82 8.31 -7.69
N LEU A 104 -5.03 8.13 -6.63
CA LEU A 104 -5.37 8.63 -5.31
C LEU A 104 -5.32 10.16 -5.25
N LEU A 105 -4.28 10.79 -5.82
CA LEU A 105 -4.17 12.25 -5.87
C LEU A 105 -5.32 12.87 -6.67
N GLU A 106 -5.66 12.31 -7.84
CA GLU A 106 -6.73 12.83 -8.67
C GLU A 106 -8.10 12.65 -8.00
N ALA A 107 -8.36 11.51 -7.37
CA ALA A 107 -9.56 11.28 -6.57
C ALA A 107 -9.73 12.34 -5.47
N MET A 108 -8.65 12.63 -4.74
CA MET A 108 -8.66 13.63 -3.67
C MET A 108 -8.83 15.05 -4.21
N LYS A 109 -8.15 15.39 -5.31
CA LYS A 109 -8.29 16.70 -5.98
C LYS A 109 -9.73 16.96 -6.40
N CYS A 110 -10.38 15.97 -7.02
CA CYS A 110 -11.78 16.06 -7.42
C CYS A 110 -12.70 16.29 -6.22
N SER A 111 -12.58 15.47 -5.17
CA SER A 111 -13.42 15.61 -3.97
C SER A 111 -13.19 16.95 -3.25
N LEU A 112 -11.95 17.39 -3.09
CA LEU A 112 -11.62 18.68 -2.45
C LEU A 112 -12.04 19.89 -3.30
N GLY A 113 -12.08 19.74 -4.63
CA GLY A 113 -12.60 20.75 -5.55
C GLY A 113 -14.12 20.91 -5.47
N GLU A 114 -14.84 19.83 -5.16
CA GLU A 114 -16.29 19.86 -4.93
C GLU A 114 -16.63 20.37 -3.52
N ASP A 115 -15.96 19.85 -2.49
CA ASP A 115 -16.13 20.25 -1.09
C ASP A 115 -14.78 20.24 -0.34
N PRO A 116 -14.24 21.42 0.03
CA PRO A 116 -12.99 21.53 0.79
C PRO A 116 -13.01 20.85 2.17
N SER A 117 -14.20 20.58 2.71
CA SER A 117 -14.39 19.89 4.00
C SER A 117 -14.55 18.37 3.86
N SER A 118 -14.36 17.82 2.66
CA SER A 118 -14.42 16.39 2.37
C SER A 118 -13.51 15.58 3.30
N ALA A 119 -14.08 14.55 3.93
CA ALA A 119 -13.36 13.56 4.72
C ALA A 119 -13.05 12.31 3.87
N PHE A 120 -11.86 11.75 4.06
CA PHE A 120 -11.41 10.55 3.34
C PHE A 120 -11.32 9.36 4.30
N ILE A 121 -11.95 8.25 3.92
CA ILE A 121 -11.94 7.01 4.69
C ILE A 121 -11.23 5.94 3.87
N PHE A 122 -10.16 5.39 4.43
CA PHE A 122 -9.38 4.32 3.80
C PHE A 122 -9.64 3.00 4.53
N ASN A 123 -9.85 1.93 3.76
CA ASN A 123 -10.15 0.61 4.30
C ASN A 123 -9.40 -0.49 3.52
N CYS A 124 -8.77 -1.41 4.23
CA CYS A 124 -8.17 -2.62 3.68
C CYS A 124 -8.53 -3.85 4.54
N SER A 125 -7.95 -5.03 4.29
CA SER A 125 -8.37 -6.26 4.98
C SER A 125 -8.20 -6.22 6.50
N ASP A 126 -7.14 -5.57 6.99
CA ASP A 126 -6.74 -5.56 8.40
C ASP A 126 -6.37 -4.17 8.92
N GLY A 127 -6.59 -3.13 8.12
CA GLY A 127 -6.30 -1.73 8.49
C GLY A 127 -4.82 -1.37 8.60
N LYS A 128 -3.91 -2.20 8.09
CA LYS A 128 -2.45 -1.99 8.21
C LYS A 128 -1.87 -1.41 6.92
N ASP A 129 -0.99 -2.14 6.24
CA ASP A 129 -0.10 -1.66 5.17
C ASP A 129 -0.75 -0.78 4.12
N ARG A 130 -1.84 -1.24 3.51
CA ARG A 130 -2.53 -0.51 2.43
C ARG A 130 -3.22 0.74 2.95
N THR A 131 -3.83 0.64 4.13
CA THR A 131 -4.51 1.77 4.78
C THR A 131 -3.48 2.82 5.20
N THR A 132 -2.40 2.43 5.88
CA THR A 132 -1.29 3.32 6.24
C THR A 132 -0.71 3.99 5.00
N THR A 133 -0.52 3.25 3.91
CA THR A 133 0.02 3.79 2.67
C THR A 133 -0.88 4.87 2.07
N ALA A 134 -2.18 4.59 1.95
CA ALA A 134 -3.14 5.55 1.42
C ALA A 134 -3.29 6.77 2.34
N MET A 135 -3.31 6.56 3.67
CA MET A 135 -3.38 7.63 4.65
C MET A 135 -2.16 8.56 4.59
N VAL A 136 -0.94 8.04 4.47
CA VAL A 136 0.26 8.88 4.35
C VAL A 136 0.22 9.74 3.10
N ILE A 137 -0.15 9.14 1.95
CA ILE A 137 -0.32 9.88 0.69
C ILE A 137 -1.40 10.96 0.84
N ALA A 138 -2.51 10.62 1.49
CA ALA A 138 -3.60 11.55 1.72
C ALA A 138 -3.22 12.70 2.66
N THR A 139 -2.53 12.41 3.75
CA THR A 139 -2.03 13.41 4.70
C THR A 139 -1.10 14.40 4.02
N LEU A 140 -0.11 13.89 3.26
CA LEU A 140 0.79 14.75 2.48
C LEU A 140 0.02 15.62 1.49
N THR A 141 -0.92 15.02 0.75
CA THR A 141 -1.78 15.74 -0.20
C THR A 141 -2.56 16.85 0.51
N LEU A 142 -3.22 16.54 1.63
CA LEU A 142 -4.00 17.50 2.42
C LEU A 142 -3.14 18.64 2.97
N TRP A 143 -1.91 18.38 3.43
CA TRP A 143 -1.00 19.44 3.87
C TRP A 143 -0.58 20.35 2.72
N HIS A 144 -0.49 19.82 1.52
CA HIS A 144 -0.26 20.65 0.33
C HIS A 144 -1.45 21.54 -0.02
N PHE A 145 -2.67 21.16 0.32
CA PHE A 145 -3.87 22.01 0.18
C PHE A 145 -4.03 23.00 1.34
N ASN A 146 -3.87 22.54 2.57
CA ASN A 146 -4.28 23.26 3.78
C ASN A 146 -3.13 23.94 4.53
N GLY A 147 -1.88 23.64 4.15
CA GLY A 147 -0.70 24.05 4.88
C GLY A 147 -0.10 22.90 5.71
N PHE A 148 1.20 23.00 5.98
CA PHE A 148 1.92 22.03 6.81
C PHE A 148 1.76 22.38 8.28
N PRO A 149 1.68 21.38 9.18
CA PRO A 149 1.69 21.64 10.62
C PRO A 149 3.06 22.20 11.06
N ASP A 150 3.06 22.97 12.15
CA ASP A 150 4.30 23.47 12.76
C ASP A 150 5.13 22.30 13.30
N CYS A 151 6.38 22.19 12.84
CA CYS A 151 7.30 21.16 13.32
C CYS A 151 7.91 21.57 14.66
N VAL A 152 7.92 20.66 15.63
CA VAL A 152 8.86 20.72 16.75
C VAL A 152 10.08 19.89 16.35
N ASP A 153 11.29 20.42 16.49
CA ASP A 153 12.51 19.64 16.25
C ASP A 153 12.64 18.59 17.35
N ASP A 154 12.57 17.30 16.98
CA ASP A 154 12.84 16.21 17.91
C ASP A 154 14.33 16.15 18.27
N GLU A 155 14.62 16.24 19.57
CA GLU A 155 15.96 16.05 20.10
C GLU A 155 16.54 14.67 19.70
N ILE A 156 17.83 14.64 19.37
CA ILE A 156 18.51 13.42 18.96
C ILE A 156 18.76 12.54 20.19
N VAL A 157 17.87 11.59 20.45
CA VAL A 157 18.14 10.54 21.43
C VAL A 157 19.14 9.54 20.83
N SER A 158 20.34 9.50 21.41
CA SER A 158 21.47 8.69 20.92
C SER A 158 21.39 7.25 21.46
N VAL A 159 20.62 6.39 20.79
CA VAL A 159 20.53 4.94 21.09
C VAL A 159 21.11 4.14 19.90
N PRO A 160 21.79 3.00 20.09
CA PRO A 160 22.14 2.12 18.99
C PRO A 160 20.90 1.77 18.17
N ASP A 161 21.01 1.83 16.83
CA ASP A 161 19.91 1.70 15.85
C ASP A 161 18.88 2.85 15.81
N ALA A 162 19.01 3.91 16.62
CA ALA A 162 18.11 5.07 16.57
C ALA A 162 18.09 5.77 15.20
N LYS A 163 19.16 5.67 14.42
CA LYS A 163 19.17 6.19 13.05
C LYS A 163 18.19 5.44 12.13
N TYR A 164 17.98 4.13 12.33
CA TYR A 164 17.07 3.33 11.51
C TYR A 164 15.62 3.53 11.91
N THR A 165 15.33 3.80 13.19
CA THR A 165 13.99 4.23 13.62
C THR A 165 13.63 5.60 13.02
N LYS A 166 14.64 6.46 12.80
CA LYS A 166 14.51 7.71 12.02
C LYS A 166 14.53 7.52 10.49
N GLY A 167 14.62 6.29 9.98
CA GLY A 167 14.60 6.00 8.54
C GLY A 167 15.87 6.42 7.79
N GLU A 168 16.98 6.65 8.48
CA GLU A 168 18.26 7.08 7.89
C GLU A 168 19.05 5.89 7.29
N PHE A 169 18.43 5.18 6.35
CA PHE A 169 19.10 4.18 5.53
C PHE A 169 19.97 4.88 4.47
N GLU A 170 21.15 4.35 4.19
CA GLU A 170 22.14 4.94 3.27
C GLU A 170 21.54 5.21 1.90
N VAL A 171 20.78 4.25 1.34
CA VAL A 171 20.11 4.43 0.05
C VAL A 171 19.02 5.51 0.10
N VAL A 172 18.31 5.66 1.23
CA VAL A 172 17.34 6.75 1.42
C VAL A 172 18.09 8.08 1.46
N MET A 173 19.19 8.15 2.20
CA MET A 173 20.00 9.37 2.32
C MET A 173 20.66 9.75 0.99
N GLN A 174 21.01 8.78 0.15
CA GLN A 174 21.47 9.03 -1.23
C GLN A 174 20.38 9.69 -2.08
N VAL A 175 19.15 9.19 -2.02
CA VAL A 175 18.00 9.80 -2.71
C VAL A 175 17.72 11.20 -2.15
N VAL A 176 17.75 11.38 -0.84
CA VAL A 176 17.54 12.67 -0.17
C VAL A 176 18.57 13.71 -0.61
N ARG A 177 19.84 13.33 -0.77
CA ARG A 177 20.90 14.23 -1.24
C ARG A 177 20.74 14.64 -2.71
N LEU A 178 20.03 13.84 -3.51
CA LEU A 178 19.76 14.12 -4.92
C LEU A 178 18.59 15.10 -5.10
N LEU A 179 17.63 15.09 -4.17
CA LEU A 179 16.39 15.87 -4.28
C LEU A 179 16.59 17.33 -3.84
N PRO A 180 15.96 18.30 -4.53
CA PRO A 180 15.89 19.68 -4.04
C PRO A 180 15.22 19.71 -2.66
N ASP A 181 15.86 20.34 -1.68
CA ASP A 181 15.41 20.37 -0.28
C ASP A 181 15.06 18.98 0.29
N GLY A 182 15.76 17.92 -0.14
CA GLY A 182 15.39 16.54 0.17
C GLY A 182 15.28 16.23 1.67
N HIS A 183 16.08 16.89 2.52
CA HIS A 183 15.98 16.73 3.97
C HIS A 183 14.63 17.21 4.52
N ARG A 184 14.11 18.31 3.98
CA ARG A 184 12.77 18.81 4.29
C ARG A 184 11.71 17.84 3.76
N MET A 185 11.86 17.35 2.53
CA MET A 185 10.93 16.40 1.92
C MET A 185 10.80 15.12 2.76
N LYS A 186 11.94 14.59 3.23
CA LYS A 186 11.99 13.44 4.15
C LYS A 186 11.33 13.75 5.49
N ARG A 187 11.65 14.90 6.10
CA ARG A 187 11.09 15.29 7.40
C ARG A 187 9.56 15.35 7.35
N GLU A 188 8.99 15.97 6.33
CA GLU A 188 7.54 16.03 6.17
C GLU A 188 6.92 14.63 5.98
N VAL A 189 7.59 13.73 5.26
CA VAL A 189 7.13 12.33 5.15
C VAL A 189 7.22 11.59 6.49
N ASP A 190 8.28 11.80 7.26
CA ASP A 190 8.45 11.20 8.57
C ASP A 190 7.33 11.65 9.52
N MET A 191 7.00 12.94 9.53
CA MET A 191 5.88 13.47 10.31
C MET A 191 4.53 12.88 9.89
N ALA A 192 4.31 12.71 8.58
CA ALA A 192 3.08 12.10 8.09
C ALA A 192 2.99 10.62 8.54
N LEU A 193 4.12 9.90 8.54
CA LEU A 193 4.19 8.53 9.05
C LEU A 193 3.93 8.47 10.55
N ASP A 194 4.49 9.38 11.32
CA ASP A 194 4.30 9.47 12.78
C ASP A 194 2.84 9.75 13.11
N MET A 195 2.24 10.77 12.51
CA MET A 195 0.83 11.13 12.71
C MET A 195 -0.12 9.98 12.35
N VAL A 196 0.11 9.29 11.23
CA VAL A 196 -0.71 8.13 10.84
C VAL A 196 -0.49 6.97 11.80
N SER A 197 0.73 6.75 12.29
CA SER A 197 1.06 5.64 13.18
C SER A 197 0.56 5.85 14.61
N GLU A 198 0.53 7.07 15.13
CA GLU A 198 -0.07 7.41 16.42
C GLU A 198 -1.56 7.07 16.49
N THR A 199 -2.27 7.16 15.35
CA THR A 199 -3.69 6.78 15.26
C THR A 199 -3.91 5.27 15.17
N MET A 200 -2.85 4.48 14.90
CA MET A 200 -2.89 3.01 14.85
C MET A 200 -2.27 2.40 16.12
N THR A 201 -2.59 1.14 16.43
CA THR A 201 -2.13 0.49 17.68
C THR A 201 -0.59 0.52 17.78
N PRO A 202 0.01 0.95 18.90
CA PRO A 202 1.37 1.47 18.90
C PRO A 202 2.43 0.36 18.71
N MET A 203 3.55 0.74 18.10
CA MET A 203 4.81 -0.01 17.96
C MET A 203 4.97 -0.92 16.73
N HIS A 204 4.12 -1.93 16.51
CA HIS A 204 4.46 -2.98 15.52
C HIS A 204 4.27 -2.63 14.03
N TYR A 205 3.70 -1.46 13.72
CA TYR A 205 3.30 -1.11 12.35
C TYR A 205 3.96 0.15 11.77
N HIS A 206 4.87 0.78 12.51
CA HIS A 206 5.55 1.96 12.00
C HIS A 206 6.54 1.58 10.89
N LEU A 207 6.37 2.16 9.69
CA LEU A 207 7.06 1.74 8.46
C LEU A 207 8.58 1.65 8.64
N ARG A 208 9.20 2.67 9.26
CA ARG A 208 10.66 2.75 9.45
C ARG A 208 11.17 1.60 10.32
N GLU A 209 10.40 1.20 11.33
CA GLU A 209 10.72 0.05 12.18
C GLU A 209 10.51 -1.28 11.44
N ILE A 210 9.42 -1.41 10.66
CA ILE A 210 9.16 -2.63 9.89
C ILE A 210 10.31 -2.94 8.92
N ILE A 211 10.91 -1.92 8.28
CA ILE A 211 12.05 -2.07 7.38
C ILE A 211 13.21 -2.78 8.10
N ILE A 212 13.66 -2.22 9.22
CA ILE A 212 14.82 -2.75 9.96
C ILE A 212 14.50 -4.07 10.66
N CYS A 213 13.30 -4.22 11.22
CA CYS A 213 12.85 -5.45 11.87
C CYS A 213 12.77 -6.61 10.88
N SER A 214 12.16 -6.39 9.71
CA SER A 214 12.10 -7.41 8.64
C SER A 214 13.49 -7.80 8.15
N TYR A 215 14.40 -6.83 8.03
CA TYR A 215 15.79 -7.11 7.67
C TYR A 215 16.52 -7.95 8.74
N LYS A 216 16.38 -7.60 10.03
CA LYS A 216 17.01 -8.35 11.13
C LYS A 216 16.50 -9.80 11.24
N GLN A 217 15.21 -10.03 10.96
CA GLN A 217 14.61 -11.37 10.97
C GLN A 217 15.18 -12.31 9.90
N ILE A 218 15.85 -11.79 8.85
CA ILE A 218 16.51 -12.62 7.83
C ILE A 218 17.52 -13.58 8.46
N LYS A 219 18.21 -13.15 9.53
CA LYS A 219 19.22 -13.97 10.24
C LYS A 219 18.61 -15.15 11.01
N THR A 220 17.33 -15.08 11.33
CA THR A 220 16.60 -16.12 12.08
C THR A 220 15.76 -17.03 11.18
N ALA A 221 15.81 -16.83 9.86
CA ALA A 221 15.07 -17.63 8.91
C ALA A 221 15.53 -19.10 8.96
N LYS A 222 14.56 -20.03 8.93
CA LYS A 222 14.79 -21.47 9.01
C LYS A 222 14.91 -22.13 7.64
N SER A 223 14.44 -21.45 6.59
CA SER A 223 14.45 -21.96 5.21
C SER A 223 14.86 -20.89 4.20
N ASP A 224 15.38 -21.31 3.05
CA ASP A 224 15.73 -20.40 1.95
C ASP A 224 14.51 -19.65 1.40
N ALA A 225 13.33 -20.29 1.40
CA ALA A 225 12.08 -19.66 0.97
C ALA A 225 11.68 -18.53 1.93
N GLU A 226 11.72 -18.78 3.24
CA GLU A 226 11.45 -17.76 4.28
C GLU A 226 12.47 -16.62 4.21
N LEU A 227 13.75 -16.95 4.01
CA LEU A 227 14.83 -15.96 3.84
C LEU A 227 14.56 -15.04 2.65
N GLN A 228 14.20 -15.61 1.49
CA GLN A 228 13.87 -14.82 0.29
C GLN A 228 12.62 -13.95 0.51
N GLN A 229 11.60 -14.47 1.20
CA GLN A 229 10.38 -13.73 1.50
C GLN A 229 10.64 -12.55 2.45
N LEU A 230 11.38 -12.77 3.55
CA LEU A 230 11.75 -11.71 4.50
C LEU A 230 12.60 -10.63 3.84
N ARG A 231 13.52 -11.02 2.94
CA ARG A 231 14.33 -10.08 2.16
C ARG A 231 13.52 -9.29 1.16
N LEU A 232 12.62 -9.95 0.43
CA LEU A 232 11.70 -9.26 -0.48
C LEU A 232 10.87 -8.23 0.28
N ARG A 233 10.31 -8.63 1.43
CA ARG A 233 9.50 -7.79 2.30
C ARG A 233 10.26 -6.55 2.79
N SER A 234 11.49 -6.71 3.30
CA SER A 234 12.29 -5.58 3.79
C SER A 234 12.62 -4.58 2.67
N LEU A 235 12.96 -5.07 1.48
CA LEU A 235 13.22 -4.21 0.31
C LEU A 235 11.96 -3.49 -0.18
N GLN A 236 10.79 -4.12 -0.10
CA GLN A 236 9.53 -3.50 -0.51
C GLN A 236 9.11 -2.34 0.41
N TYR A 237 9.29 -2.50 1.71
CA TYR A 237 9.03 -1.41 2.65
C TYR A 237 10.03 -0.26 2.48
N LEU A 238 11.29 -0.58 2.19
CA LEU A 238 12.30 0.42 1.87
C LEU A 238 11.96 1.18 0.58
N GLU A 239 11.55 0.45 -0.47
CA GLU A 239 11.09 1.04 -1.73
C GLU A 239 9.86 1.93 -1.50
N ARG A 240 8.87 1.48 -0.71
CA ARG A 240 7.68 2.26 -0.35
C ARG A 240 8.05 3.58 0.34
N TYR A 241 8.97 3.54 1.30
CA TYR A 241 9.42 4.74 2.01
C TYR A 241 10.10 5.74 1.06
N ILE A 242 10.95 5.24 0.13
CA ILE A 242 11.55 6.07 -0.93
C ILE A 242 10.46 6.71 -1.81
N TYR A 243 9.43 5.95 -2.20
CA TYR A 243 8.32 6.49 -3.00
C TYR A 243 7.55 7.60 -2.27
N PHE A 244 7.35 7.53 -0.95
CA PHE A 244 6.73 8.63 -0.22
C PHE A 244 7.56 9.92 -0.28
N ILE A 245 8.89 9.81 -0.16
CA ILE A 245 9.80 10.96 -0.26
C ILE A 245 9.78 11.54 -1.68
N LEU A 246 9.80 10.68 -2.70
CA LEU A 246 9.69 11.09 -4.10
C LEU A 246 8.34 11.74 -4.39
N PHE A 247 7.25 11.18 -3.88
CA PHE A 247 5.90 11.71 -4.05
C PHE A 247 5.76 13.08 -3.37
N ASN A 248 6.26 13.25 -2.15
CA ASN A 248 6.23 14.56 -1.50
C ASN A 248 7.08 15.60 -2.27
N SER A 249 8.24 15.18 -2.79
CA SER A 249 9.07 16.03 -3.64
C SER A 249 8.33 16.47 -4.91
N TYR A 250 7.64 15.53 -5.55
CA TYR A 250 6.74 15.82 -6.67
C TYR A 250 5.63 16.81 -6.27
N LEU A 251 4.99 16.60 -5.11
CA LEU A 251 3.92 17.48 -4.66
C LEU A 251 4.40 18.93 -4.49
N HIS A 252 5.61 19.15 -3.97
CA HIS A 252 6.21 20.49 -3.89
C HIS A 252 6.55 21.07 -5.27
N LEU A 253 7.22 20.29 -6.12
CA LEU A 253 7.75 20.77 -7.39
C LEU A 253 6.64 21.10 -8.41
N GLU A 254 5.60 20.27 -8.48
CA GLU A 254 4.50 20.41 -9.45
C GLU A 254 3.30 21.21 -8.88
N LYS A 255 3.40 21.73 -7.65
CA LYS A 255 2.34 22.52 -7.00
C LYS A 255 1.94 23.75 -7.81
N LYS A 256 2.93 24.45 -8.38
CA LYS A 256 2.72 25.69 -9.17
C LYS A 256 1.85 25.44 -10.40
N ASP A 257 1.97 24.25 -10.99
CA ASP A 257 1.19 23.82 -12.14
C ASP A 257 -0.06 23.03 -11.73
N SER A 258 -0.48 23.11 -10.45
CA SER A 258 -1.64 22.42 -9.88
C SER A 258 -1.63 20.91 -10.14
N TRP A 259 -0.44 20.29 -10.14
CA TRP A 259 -0.26 18.86 -10.39
C TRP A 259 -0.92 18.40 -11.71
N ARG A 260 -0.78 19.20 -12.78
CA ARG A 260 -1.25 18.84 -14.13
C ARG A 260 -0.49 17.64 -14.71
N ARG A 261 0.82 17.55 -14.44
CA ARG A 261 1.62 16.37 -14.79
C ARG A 261 1.37 15.30 -13.72
N PRO A 262 0.93 14.09 -14.06
CA PRO A 262 0.79 13.00 -13.09
C PRO A 262 2.16 12.57 -12.53
N PHE A 263 2.17 12.02 -11.32
CA PHE A 263 3.36 11.51 -10.64
C PHE A 263 4.09 10.45 -11.47
N SER A 264 3.38 9.52 -12.12
CA SER A 264 4.01 8.52 -13.01
C SER A 264 4.79 9.18 -14.15
N LEU A 265 4.23 10.23 -14.76
CA LEU A 265 4.91 10.95 -15.83
C LEU A 265 6.08 11.78 -15.30
N TRP A 266 5.95 12.36 -14.10
CA TRP A 266 7.05 13.07 -13.43
C TRP A 266 8.20 12.12 -13.09
N MET A 267 7.92 10.93 -12.58
CA MET A 267 8.90 9.89 -12.33
C MET A 267 9.68 9.54 -13.61
N HIS A 268 8.96 9.38 -14.72
CA HIS A 268 9.58 9.03 -16.00
C HIS A 268 10.38 10.19 -16.64
N GLN A 269 9.89 11.42 -16.55
CA GLN A 269 10.49 12.57 -17.25
C GLN A 269 11.55 13.31 -16.43
N VAL A 270 11.40 13.34 -15.11
CA VAL A 270 12.24 14.14 -14.19
C VAL A 270 13.08 13.22 -13.32
N ALA A 271 12.45 12.35 -12.52
CA ALA A 271 13.15 11.50 -11.56
C ALA A 271 14.12 10.52 -12.26
N ALA A 272 13.72 9.96 -13.40
CA ALA A 272 14.56 9.08 -14.22
C ALA A 272 15.86 9.76 -14.65
N ARG A 273 15.79 11.03 -15.07
CA ARG A 273 16.97 11.80 -15.51
C ARG A 273 17.90 12.14 -14.35
N ALA A 274 17.36 12.22 -13.14
CA ALA A 274 18.16 12.36 -11.92
C ALA A 274 18.80 11.03 -11.46
N GLY A 275 18.51 9.90 -12.11
CA GLY A 275 19.08 8.59 -11.76
C GLY A 275 18.28 7.84 -10.67
N ILE A 276 17.06 8.25 -10.36
CA ILE A 276 16.23 7.59 -9.32
C ILE A 276 16.00 6.11 -9.63
N TYR A 277 15.75 5.75 -10.90
CA TYR A 277 15.57 4.35 -11.26
C TYR A 277 16.85 3.50 -11.12
N ASP A 278 18.04 4.11 -11.15
CA ASP A 278 19.29 3.39 -10.91
C ASP A 278 19.41 2.97 -9.45
N PHE A 279 19.06 3.87 -8.52
CA PHE A 279 18.96 3.55 -7.09
C PHE A 279 17.90 2.48 -6.83
N LEU A 280 16.71 2.60 -7.43
CA LEU A 280 15.65 1.60 -7.30
C LEU A 280 16.04 0.24 -7.92
N ASN A 281 16.91 0.21 -8.93
CA ASN A 281 17.44 -1.01 -9.54
C ASN A 281 18.64 -1.63 -8.82
N GLN A 282 19.19 -0.93 -7.83
CA GLN A 282 20.29 -1.39 -6.98
C GLN A 282 19.89 -1.35 -5.50
N LEU A 283 18.60 -1.53 -5.22
CA LEU A 283 18.05 -1.36 -3.88
C LEU A 283 18.58 -2.46 -2.94
N GLY A 284 19.07 -2.04 -1.78
CA GLY A 284 19.67 -2.93 -0.80
C GLY A 284 20.01 -2.21 0.51
N PHE A 285 20.66 -2.92 1.42
CA PHE A 285 21.15 -2.37 2.67
C PHE A 285 22.69 -2.42 2.70
N PRO A 286 23.37 -1.49 2.01
CA PRO A 286 24.83 -1.52 1.87
C PRO A 286 25.58 -1.43 3.21
N GLU A 287 24.94 -0.92 4.27
CA GLU A 287 25.50 -0.82 5.62
C GLU A 287 25.56 -2.16 6.34
N PHE A 288 24.79 -3.15 5.88
CA PHE A 288 24.73 -4.46 6.50
C PHE A 288 25.28 -5.58 5.61
N GLU A 289 25.27 -5.39 4.29
CA GLU A 289 25.67 -6.40 3.32
C GLU A 289 26.50 -5.78 2.20
N ALA A 290 27.53 -6.51 1.76
CA ALA A 290 28.24 -6.13 0.54
C ALA A 290 27.26 -6.11 -0.66
N PRO A 291 27.47 -5.24 -1.67
CA PRO A 291 26.69 -5.23 -2.89
C PRO A 291 26.82 -6.59 -3.61
N LYS A 292 25.92 -7.52 -3.31
CA LYS A 292 25.80 -8.78 -4.03
C LYS A 292 24.85 -8.56 -5.19
N CYS A 293 25.07 -9.23 -6.32
CA CYS A 293 24.09 -9.37 -7.39
C CYS A 293 22.90 -10.22 -6.90
N CYS A 294 22.11 -9.69 -5.97
CA CYS A 294 20.84 -10.26 -5.56
C CYS A 294 19.82 -9.92 -6.65
N PRO A 295 19.10 -10.89 -7.23
CA PRO A 295 18.05 -10.59 -8.20
C PRO A 295 17.02 -9.60 -7.65
N LEU A 296 16.70 -9.69 -6.35
CA LEU A 296 15.76 -8.81 -5.66
C LEU A 296 16.24 -7.36 -5.54
N ALA A 297 17.52 -7.03 -5.81
CA ALA A 297 17.97 -5.64 -5.87
C ALA A 297 17.41 -4.89 -7.08
N ARG A 298 16.99 -5.62 -8.13
CA ARG A 298 16.43 -5.06 -9.36
C ARG A 298 14.92 -4.86 -9.22
N LEU A 299 14.45 -3.67 -9.61
CA LEU A 299 13.03 -3.29 -9.56
C LEU A 299 12.14 -4.32 -10.26
N ARG A 300 12.50 -4.69 -11.49
CA ARG A 300 11.76 -5.66 -12.31
C ARG A 300 11.59 -7.03 -11.63
N TYR A 301 12.57 -7.49 -10.86
CA TYR A 301 12.51 -8.79 -10.19
C TYR A 301 11.58 -8.73 -8.99
N ARG A 302 11.68 -7.70 -8.14
CA ARG A 302 10.70 -7.46 -7.07
C ARG A 302 9.30 -7.36 -7.65
N TRP A 303 9.18 -6.69 -8.81
CA TRP A 303 7.92 -6.53 -9.52
C TRP A 303 7.34 -7.82 -10.13
N ARG A 304 8.21 -8.74 -10.54
CA ARG A 304 7.80 -10.05 -11.06
C ARG A 304 7.42 -11.05 -9.99
N GLN A 305 8.00 -10.97 -8.79
CA GLN A 305 7.55 -11.78 -7.66
C GLN A 305 6.07 -11.51 -7.32
N TYR A 306 5.52 -10.36 -7.74
CA TYR A 306 4.08 -10.07 -7.69
C TYR A 306 3.23 -10.83 -8.71
N ASN A 307 3.80 -11.15 -9.89
CA ASN A 307 3.08 -11.76 -11.01
C ASN A 307 3.28 -13.28 -11.08
N ALA A 308 4.15 -13.84 -10.24
CA ALA A 308 4.54 -15.26 -10.29
C ALA A 308 3.51 -16.19 -9.63
N TYR A 309 2.58 -15.66 -8.84
CA TYR A 309 1.39 -16.39 -8.41
C TYR A 309 0.40 -16.41 -9.56
N LEU A 310 0.58 -17.38 -10.45
CA LEU A 310 -0.37 -17.77 -11.49
C LEU A 310 -1.77 -17.84 -10.88
N LEU A 311 -2.72 -17.19 -11.59
CA LEU A 311 -4.17 -17.23 -11.44
C LEU A 311 -4.68 -18.37 -10.53
N PRO A 312 -5.55 -18.09 -9.55
CA PRO A 312 -6.34 -19.13 -8.93
C PRO A 312 -7.46 -19.48 -9.92
N ILE A 313 -7.15 -20.28 -10.94
CA ILE A 313 -8.12 -21.22 -11.52
C ILE A 313 -7.84 -22.57 -10.86
N ARG A 314 -7.95 -22.64 -9.54
CA ARG A 314 -7.90 -23.90 -8.82
C ARG A 314 -9.00 -23.93 -7.78
N GLY A 315 -10.10 -24.56 -8.18
CA GLY A 315 -11.22 -24.88 -7.32
C GLY A 315 -12.54 -24.61 -8.03
N GLU A 316 -13.30 -25.67 -8.31
CA GLU A 316 -14.76 -25.52 -8.32
C GLU A 316 -15.18 -25.02 -6.94
N LEU A 317 -16.26 -24.24 -6.84
CA LEU A 317 -16.92 -23.98 -5.56
C LEU A 317 -17.33 -25.35 -5.00
N ILE A 318 -16.52 -25.90 -4.08
CA ILE A 318 -16.82 -27.16 -3.39
C ILE A 318 -18.01 -26.92 -2.48
#